data_AF-A0A7Y4SSR2-F1
#
_entry.id   AF-A0A7Y4SSR2-F1
#
_cell.length_a   1.000
_cell.length_b   1.000
_cell.length_c   1.000
_cell.angle_alpha   90.00
_cell.angle_beta   90.00
_cell.angle_gamma   90.00
#
_symmetry.space_group_name_H-M   'P 1'
#
loop_
_entity.id
_entity.type
_entity.pdbx_description
1 polymer ?
#
loop_
_entity_poly.entity_id
_entity_poly.type
_entity_poly.pdbx_seq_one_letter_code
_entity_poly.pdbx_strand_id
1 'polypeptide(L)'
;MKRLALVVFFFEVGVVLIFIPWSAFWDRNYFAQLVPSLQSTITNNFVRGAVSGLGIVNVVAGLTELVSVVFGPSPDRRPSLTPSGFAED
;
A
#
# COMPACT_ATOMS: atom_id res chain seq x y z
N MET A 1 14.37 -4.54 -5.51
CA MET A 1 13.24 -5.43 -5.87
C MET A 1 12.24 -5.63 -4.72
N LYS A 2 12.66 -6.03 -3.51
CA LYS A 2 11.74 -6.32 -2.38
C LYS A 2 10.82 -5.16 -1.96
N ARG A 3 11.31 -3.91 -1.99
CA ARG A 3 10.51 -2.72 -1.62
C ARG A 3 9.32 -2.47 -2.56
N LEU A 4 9.54 -2.56 -3.87
CA LEU A 4 8.48 -2.43 -4.87
C LEU A 4 7.38 -3.47 -4.69
N ALA A 5 7.73 -4.73 -4.39
CA ALA A 5 6.75 -5.78 -4.13
C ALA A 5 5.87 -5.46 -2.90
N LEU A 6 6.47 -4.94 -1.81
CA LEU A 6 5.72 -4.53 -0.63
C LEU A 6 4.78 -3.35 -0.92
N VAL A 7 5.23 -2.38 -1.72
CA VAL A 7 4.42 -1.21 -2.11
C VAL A 7 3.22 -1.62 -2.95
N VAL A 8 3.43 -2.46 -3.96
CA VAL A 8 2.35 -2.97 -4.81
C VAL A 8 1.38 -3.83 -4.00
N PHE A 9 1.88 -4.66 -3.09
CA PHE A 9 1.05 -5.46 -2.19
C PHE A 9 0.19 -4.59 -1.27
N PHE A 10 0.76 -3.55 -0.64
CA PHE A 10 0.00 -2.62 0.20
C PHE A 10 -1.07 -1.86 -0.59
N PHE A 11 -0.76 -1.47 -1.82
CA PHE A 11 -1.72 -0.83 -2.71
C PHE A 11 -2.86 -1.79 -3.07
N GLU A 12 -2.54 -3.02 -3.49
CA GLU A 12 -3.53 -4.04 -3.83
C GLU A 12 -4.44 -4.35 -2.64
N VAL A 13 -3.85 -4.57 -1.47
CA VAL A 13 -4.58 -4.76 -0.20
C VAL A 13 -5.46 -3.55 0.09
N GLY A 14 -4.96 -2.33 -0.07
CA GLY A 14 -5.74 -1.11 0.12
C GLY A 14 -6.96 -1.02 -0.80
N VAL A 15 -6.80 -1.35 -2.09
CA VAL A 15 -7.91 -1.41 -3.06
C VAL A 15 -8.93 -2.47 -2.65
N VAL A 16 -8.46 -3.67 -2.28
CA VAL A 16 -9.32 -4.75 -1.79
C VAL A 16 -10.12 -4.28 -0.57
N LEU A 17 -9.49 -3.62 0.41
CA LEU A 17 -10.18 -3.08 1.58
C LEU A 17 -11.22 -1.99 1.24
N ILE A 18 -11.03 -1.24 0.16
CA ILE A 18 -12.00 -0.25 -0.29
C ILE A 18 -13.21 -0.92 -0.94
N PHE A 19 -13.01 -1.92 -1.80
CA PHE A 19 -14.10 -2.49 -2.60
C PHE A 19 -14.81 -3.67 -1.94
N ILE A 20 -14.10 -4.50 -1.19
CA ILE A 20 -14.67 -5.70 -0.56
C ILE A 20 -15.89 -5.37 0.32
N PRO A 21 -15.88 -4.36 1.21
CA PRO A 21 -17.02 -4.06 2.10
C PRO A 21 -18.32 -3.74 1.37
N TRP A 22 -18.24 -3.31 0.11
CA TRP A 22 -19.38 -2.96 -0.74
C TRP A 22 -19.75 -4.06 -1.72
N SER A 23 -19.01 -5.16 -1.72
CA SER A 23 -19.27 -6.31 -2.57
C SER A 23 -20.31 -7.24 -1.95
N ALA A 24 -21.06 -7.94 -2.81
CA ALA A 24 -21.99 -8.98 -2.37
C ALA A 24 -21.29 -10.13 -1.61
N PHE A 25 -19.98 -10.32 -1.81
CA PHE A 25 -19.18 -11.31 -1.08
C PHE A 25 -19.04 -10.98 0.41
N TRP A 26 -18.97 -9.69 0.76
CA TRP A 26 -18.91 -9.24 2.15
C TRP A 26 -20.23 -9.49 2.88
N ASP A 27 -21.35 -9.24 2.19
CA ASP A 27 -22.70 -9.47 2.73
C ASP A 27 -23.01 -10.96 2.88
N ARG A 28 -22.54 -11.78 1.93
CA ARG A 28 -22.75 -13.24 1.91
C ARG A 28 -21.56 -14.01 2.49
N ASN A 29 -20.95 -13.49 3.55
CA ASN A 29 -19.85 -14.18 4.20
C ASN A 29 -20.35 -15.35 5.06
N TYR A 30 -19.88 -16.57 4.77
CA TYR A 30 -20.25 -17.79 5.51
C TYR A 30 -19.92 -17.69 7.00
N PHE A 31 -18.76 -17.11 7.35
CA PHE A 31 -18.35 -16.94 8.74
C PHE A 31 -19.18 -15.90 9.49
N ALA A 32 -19.63 -14.85 8.81
CA ALA A 32 -20.51 -13.87 9.41
C ALA A 32 -21.89 -14.49 9.68
N GLN A 33 -22.39 -15.35 8.79
CA GLN A 33 -23.67 -16.04 8.97
C GLN A 33 -23.67 -17.01 10.16
N LEU A 34 -22.51 -17.58 10.52
CA LEU A 34 -22.37 -18.41 11.73
C LEU A 34 -22.55 -17.60 13.03
N VAL A 35 -22.36 -16.28 13.01
CA VAL A 35 -22.45 -15.41 14.17
C VAL A 35 -23.30 -14.17 13.83
N PRO A 36 -24.63 -14.21 14.07
CA PRO A 36 -25.57 -13.16 13.65
C PRO A 36 -25.22 -11.75 14.16
N SER A 37 -24.69 -11.65 15.37
CA SER A 37 -24.22 -10.38 15.96
C SER A 37 -23.06 -9.79 15.16
N LEU A 38 -22.08 -10.62 14.78
CA LEU A 38 -20.95 -10.20 13.96
C LEU A 38 -21.39 -9.78 12.56
N GLN A 39 -22.34 -10.51 11.95
CA GLN A 39 -22.90 -10.13 10.66
C GLN A 39 -23.50 -8.72 10.71
N SER A 40 -24.38 -8.45 11.67
CA SER A 40 -25.00 -7.12 11.81
C SER A 40 -23.98 -6.01 12.03
N THR A 41 -22.87 -6.28 12.71
CA THR A 41 -21.79 -5.30 12.91
C THR A 41 -21.00 -5.08 11.61
N ILE A 42 -20.60 -6.14 10.92
CA ILE A 42 -19.76 -6.06 9.72
C ILE A 42 -20.52 -5.48 8.51
N THR A 43 -21.83 -5.69 8.44
CA THR A 43 -22.69 -5.13 7.40
C THR A 43 -23.10 -3.68 7.67
N ASN A 44 -22.81 -3.13 8.85
CA ASN A 44 -23.12 -1.75 9.20
C ASN A 44 -22.30 -0.78 8.33
N ASN A 45 -22.97 0.25 7.78
CA ASN A 45 -22.33 1.29 6.96
C ASN A 45 -21.17 2.00 7.67
N PHE A 46 -21.23 2.17 9.00
CA PHE A 46 -20.11 2.75 9.76
C PHE A 46 -18.87 1.86 9.72
N VAL A 47 -19.05 0.54 9.85
CA VAL A 47 -17.94 -0.42 9.81
C VAL A 47 -17.40 -0.55 8.39
N ARG A 48 -18.27 -0.61 7.38
CA ARG A 48 -17.84 -0.59 5.96
C ARG A 48 -17.04 0.68 5.64
N GLY A 49 -17.49 1.83 6.15
CA GLY A 49 -16.78 3.11 6.03
C GLY A 49 -15.42 3.08 6.71
N ALA A 50 -15.32 2.54 7.93
CA ALA A 50 -14.06 2.40 8.65
C ALA A 50 -13.07 1.47 7.91
N VAL A 51 -13.53 0.33 7.40
CA VAL A 51 -12.70 -0.61 6.63
C VAL A 51 -12.24 0.02 5.30
N SER A 52 -13.14 0.74 4.62
CA SER A 52 -12.80 1.46 3.38
C SER A 52 -11.80 2.59 3.65
N GLY A 53 -11.98 3.33 4.76
CA GLY A 53 -11.05 4.37 5.20
C GLY A 53 -9.65 3.83 5.49
N LEU A 54 -9.56 2.66 6.14
CA LEU A 54 -8.30 1.95 6.32
C LEU A 54 -7.65 1.57 4.97
N GLY A 55 -8.46 1.13 4.01
CA GLY A 55 -8.01 0.86 2.65
C GLY A 55 -7.45 2.09 1.95
N ILE A 56 -8.09 3.27 2.09
CA ILE A 56 -7.58 4.55 1.57
C ILE A 56 -6.22 4.88 2.16
N VAL A 57 -6.05 4.73 3.48
CA VAL A 57 -4.75 4.98 4.14
C VAL A 57 -3.66 4.07 3.56
N ASN A 58 -3.95 2.78 3.35
CA ASN A 58 -3.02 1.84 2.74
C ASN A 58 -2.66 2.21 1.30
N VAL A 59 -3.65 2.61 0.48
CA VAL A 59 -3.42 3.07 -0.89
C VAL A 59 -2.53 4.31 -0.91
N VAL A 60 -2.82 5.30 -0.06
CA VAL A 60 -2.02 6.53 0.01
C VAL A 60 -0.59 6.24 0.43
N ALA A 61 -0.38 5.40 1.44
CA ALA A 61 0.96 5.00 1.88
C ALA A 61 1.75 4.27 0.78
N GLY A 62 1.09 3.37 0.04
CA GLY A 62 1.69 2.72 -1.13
C GLY A 62 2.03 3.73 -2.23
N LEU A 63 1.14 4.68 -2.51
CA LEU A 63 1.34 5.68 -3.55
C LEU A 63 2.48 6.65 -3.21
N THR A 64 2.63 7.06 -1.94
CA THR A 64 3.73 7.93 -1.51
C THR A 64 5.10 7.27 -1.70
N GLU A 65 5.21 5.97 -1.41
CA GLU A 65 6.46 5.23 -1.60
C GLU A 65 6.71 4.91 -3.09
N LEU A 66 5.65 4.69 -3.87
CA LEU A 66 5.79 4.53 -5.31
C LEU A 66 6.31 5.82 -5.96
N VAL A 67 5.75 6.97 -5.58
CA VAL A 67 6.19 8.28 -6.07
C VAL A 67 7.63 8.57 -5.64
N SER A 68 8.01 8.25 -4.40
CA SER A 68 9.39 8.45 -3.93
C SER A 68 10.40 7.57 -4.68
N VAL A 69 10.02 6.35 -5.06
CA VAL A 69 10.89 5.44 -5.82
C VAL A 69 10.97 5.84 -7.31
N VAL A 70 9.86 6.30 -7.89
CA VAL A 70 9.79 6.66 -9.33
C VAL A 70 10.36 8.05 -9.61
N PHE A 71 10.11 9.01 -8.72
CA PHE A 71 10.51 10.42 -8.87
C PHE A 71 11.65 10.82 -7.92
N GLY A 72 12.17 9.89 -7.11
CA GLY A 72 13.33 10.13 -6.26
C GLY A 72 14.53 10.54 -7.11
N PRO A 73 15.28 11.60 -6.72
CA PRO A 73 16.48 12.00 -7.44
C PRO A 73 17.40 10.78 -7.60
N SER A 74 17.83 10.51 -8.83
CA SER A 74 18.92 9.55 -9.04
C SER A 74 20.08 9.99 -8.13
N PRO A 75 20.65 9.11 -7.29
CA PRO A 75 21.84 9.45 -6.54
C PRO A 75 22.92 9.73 -7.57
N ASP A 76 23.13 11.02 -7.81
CA ASP A 76 24.09 11.51 -8.78
C ASP A 76 25.45 10.97 -8.34
N ARG A 77 25.96 10.07 -9.18
CA ARG A 77 27.34 9.69 -9.39
C ARG A 77 28.29 10.31 -8.36
N ARG A 78 28.75 9.54 -7.36
CA ARG A 78 29.96 9.93 -6.62
C ARG A 78 31.02 10.24 -7.68
N PRO A 79 31.58 11.45 -7.75
CA PRO A 79 32.79 11.66 -8.50
C PRO A 79 33.79 10.71 -7.86
N SER A 80 34.21 9.67 -8.60
CA SER A 80 35.43 8.96 -8.28
C SER A 80 36.54 9.99 -8.44
N LEU A 81 36.82 10.73 -7.38
CA LEU A 81 38.07 11.44 -7.20
C LEU A 81 39.13 10.35 -7.13
N THR A 82 39.53 9.85 -8.29
CA THR A 82 40.75 9.07 -8.46
C THR A 82 41.85 10.11 -8.59
N PRO A 83 42.65 10.39 -7.55
CA PRO A 83 43.81 11.25 -7.69
C PRO A 83 44.85 10.41 -8.43
N SER A 84 44.79 10.44 -9.77
CA SER A 84 45.66 9.64 -10.65
C SER A 84 46.57 10.50 -11.53
N GLY A 85 46.80 11.77 -11.18
CA GLY A 85 47.72 12.60 -11.94
C GLY A 85 48.00 13.94 -11.29
N PHE A 86 48.91 13.96 -10.32
CA PHE A 86 49.80 15.10 -10.01
C PHE A 86 51.10 14.53 -9.43
N ALA A 87 51.67 13.57 -10.17
CA ALA A 87 52.95 12.95 -9.89
C ALA A 87 53.96 13.24 -11.02
N GLU A 88 53.79 14.32 -11.79
CA GLU A 88 54.65 14.62 -12.94
C GLU A 88 54.93 16.12 -13.11
N ASP A 89 55.68 16.70 -12.18
CA ASP A 89 56.52 17.90 -12.39
C ASP A 89 57.52 18.14 -11.24
#